data_AF-A0A7C4NVN5-F1
#
_entry.id   AF-A0A7C4NVN5-F1
#
_cell.length_a   1.000
_cell.length_b   1.000
_cell.length_c   1.000
_cell.angle_alpha   90.00
_cell.angle_beta   90.00
_cell.angle_gamma   90.00
#
_symmetry.space_group_name_H-M   'P 1'
#
loop_
_entity.id
_entity.type
_entity.pdbx_description
1 polymer ?
#
loop_
_entity_poly.entity_id
_entity_poly.type
_entity_poly.pdbx_seq_one_letter_code
_entity_poly.pdbx_strand_id
1 'polypeptide(L)'
;MLFLFERKESASHPLGSTTMTHLPLSHMHRIHLLSLAMAILVLTQCQSDKPADPNKPEYFLYAARVDDLPLRKKPEKDAIIVAHLAEGELVEGKGEASLNREELPLRGATYRSPYLSVSRLKDGTQSGWAFGAGLLALYAGPRDKAPDPGALQAFIQHLRGLDIHDLSSGLKAWLYVEKHFETAPAPLADAAFQLLEQFLRRMEIEGEIWKVTEGKLPFTEADARAVYQDRFDYSKYAITAAIDSNGFRLAWGEGMFFPVVNWTRLREFFGPRVSPAMQRFIIQRTEEYNHPIYRDNALVVPLEGVAEMAAWWENFNRRYPYFIRRDETQESEAWLRLVLLNGTDDLPVFPAESEEVSQGYRSAWEYVLQRHPKTELARRVKEMADLCASEGWKRTEKVNALRARNLQEYNDR
;
A
#
# COMPACT_ATOMS: atom_id res chain seq x y z
N MET A 1 -3.86 1.65 -4.32
CA MET A 1 -2.44 2.05 -4.47
C MET A 1 -2.02 1.90 -5.93
N LEU A 2 -2.59 2.75 -6.79
CA LEU A 2 -2.13 2.98 -8.17
C LEU A 2 -1.03 4.08 -8.22
N PHE A 3 -0.53 4.51 -7.06
CA PHE A 3 0.33 5.69 -6.91
C PHE A 3 1.81 5.32 -6.66
N LEU A 4 2.37 4.41 -7.45
CA LEU A 4 3.82 4.14 -7.42
C LEU A 4 4.52 4.35 -8.77
N PHE A 5 3.86 4.96 -9.75
CA PHE A 5 4.54 5.56 -10.89
C PHE A 5 4.20 7.03 -10.93
N GLU A 6 5.22 7.86 -10.69
CA GLU A 6 5.42 9.23 -11.18
C GLU A 6 6.22 10.06 -10.17
N ARG A 7 7.52 9.76 -10.05
CA ARG A 7 8.51 10.79 -9.76
C ARG A 7 9.10 11.21 -11.09
N LYS A 8 8.70 12.39 -11.59
CA LYS A 8 9.37 13.04 -12.74
C LYS A 8 10.80 13.37 -12.36
N GLU A 9 11.76 12.71 -13.00
CA GLU A 9 13.10 13.25 -13.20
C GLU A 9 13.01 14.40 -14.22
N SER A 10 13.08 15.66 -13.76
CA SER A 10 13.40 16.77 -14.65
C SER A 10 14.91 16.96 -14.67
N ALA A 11 15.55 16.49 -15.73
CA ALA A 11 16.91 16.84 -16.07
C ALA A 11 16.98 18.35 -16.43
N SER A 12 17.82 19.10 -15.71
CA SER A 12 18.36 20.36 -16.21
C SER A 12 19.85 20.44 -15.89
N HIS A 13 20.65 20.55 -16.94
CA HIS A 13 22.10 20.76 -16.90
C HIS A 13 22.43 22.27 -16.78
N PRO A 14 23.68 22.65 -16.46
CA PRO A 14 23.98 23.63 -15.42
C PRO A 14 24.45 24.98 -15.97
N LEU A 15 24.29 26.03 -15.16
CA LEU A 15 25.08 27.26 -15.31
C LEU A 15 25.40 27.88 -13.94
N GLY A 16 26.68 28.18 -13.73
CA GLY A 16 27.11 29.41 -13.06
C GLY A 16 27.41 29.35 -11.56
N SER A 17 28.68 29.08 -11.23
CA SER A 17 29.31 29.28 -9.92
C SER A 17 29.23 30.73 -9.40
N THR A 18 29.09 30.93 -8.08
CA THR A 18 29.98 31.85 -7.35
C THR A 18 30.14 31.41 -5.89
N THR A 19 31.39 31.26 -5.49
CA THR A 19 31.97 30.94 -4.18
C THR A 19 31.79 32.03 -3.12
N MET A 20 31.82 31.62 -1.83
CA MET A 20 32.56 32.18 -0.66
C MET A 20 31.81 31.73 0.63
N THR A 21 32.37 31.32 1.77
CA THR A 21 33.74 31.13 2.32
C THR A 21 33.59 30.34 3.64
N HIS A 22 34.63 29.59 4.02
CA HIS A 22 34.78 28.80 5.25
C HIS A 22 35.23 29.67 6.47
N LEU A 23 34.75 29.42 7.71
CA LEU A 23 35.42 28.84 8.93
C LEU A 23 35.06 29.70 10.18
N PRO A 24 35.34 29.33 11.46
CA PRO A 24 35.43 28.01 12.14
C PRO A 24 34.68 27.92 13.52
N LEU A 25 34.62 26.71 14.07
CA LEU A 25 34.29 26.38 15.47
C LEU A 25 35.27 26.98 16.50
N SER A 26 34.80 27.35 17.69
CA SER A 26 35.50 27.04 18.96
C SER A 26 34.60 27.09 20.23
N HIS A 27 34.49 25.91 20.87
CA HIS A 27 34.53 25.61 22.32
C HIS A 27 33.69 26.41 23.34
N MET A 28 32.79 25.72 24.07
CA MET A 28 32.92 25.51 25.53
C MET A 28 31.85 24.57 26.15
N HIS A 29 32.34 23.49 26.78
CA HIS A 29 31.90 22.84 28.03
C HIS A 29 30.45 22.30 28.16
N ARG A 30 30.21 20.97 28.03
CA ARG A 30 30.36 19.92 29.06
C ARG A 30 29.68 20.20 30.43
N ILE A 31 28.37 20.43 30.50
CA ILE A 31 27.57 20.23 31.74
C ILE A 31 26.18 19.55 31.52
N HIS A 32 25.67 19.37 30.29
CA HIS A 32 24.30 18.84 30.08
C HIS A 32 24.12 17.33 29.82
N LEU A 33 25.17 16.51 29.92
CA LEU A 33 25.09 15.10 29.52
C LEU A 33 24.59 14.11 30.59
N LEU A 34 24.47 14.51 31.87
CA LEU A 34 23.93 13.60 32.91
C LEU A 34 22.40 13.69 33.11
N SER A 35 21.76 14.81 32.78
CA SER A 35 20.30 14.96 32.91
C SER A 35 19.52 14.39 31.71
N LEU A 36 20.16 14.28 30.54
CA LEU A 36 19.55 13.72 29.33
C LEU A 36 19.52 12.18 29.34
N ALA A 37 20.53 11.55 29.95
CA ALA A 37 20.60 10.09 30.06
C ALA A 37 19.51 9.52 31.00
N MET A 38 19.10 10.27 32.02
CA MET A 38 18.06 9.85 32.95
C MET A 38 16.63 10.06 32.38
N ALA A 39 16.43 11.06 31.52
CA ALA A 39 15.17 11.26 30.80
C ALA A 39 14.93 10.20 29.70
N ILE A 40 16.00 9.72 29.05
CA ILE A 40 15.92 8.64 28.03
C ILE A 40 15.66 7.27 28.68
N LEU A 41 16.16 7.05 29.90
CA LEU A 41 15.90 5.81 30.65
C LEU A 41 14.47 5.74 31.21
N VAL A 42 13.85 6.88 31.55
CA VAL A 42 12.47 6.93 32.06
C VAL A 42 11.44 6.83 30.93
N LEU A 43 11.75 7.30 29.71
CA LEU A 43 10.85 7.17 28.55
C LEU A 43 10.82 5.76 27.94
N THR A 44 11.79 4.89 28.26
CA THR A 44 11.80 3.49 27.80
C THR A 44 11.04 2.54 28.74
N GLN A 45 10.57 3.01 29.90
CA GLN A 45 9.83 2.20 30.88
C GLN A 45 8.33 2.51 30.99
N CYS A 46 7.79 3.43 30.19
CA CYS A 46 6.36 3.80 30.24
C CYS A 46 5.47 3.28 29.09
N GLN A 47 5.91 2.29 28.30
CA GLN A 47 5.08 1.67 27.25
C GLN A 47 4.70 0.20 27.51
N SER A 48 4.98 -0.36 28.69
CA SER A 48 4.60 -1.73 29.05
C SER A 48 3.11 -1.91 29.42
N ASP A 49 2.35 -0.84 29.55
CA ASP A 49 1.03 -0.89 30.23
C ASP A 49 -0.17 -0.84 29.27
N LYS A 50 0.04 -1.00 27.96
CA LYS A 50 -1.10 -1.37 27.11
C LYS A 50 -1.44 -2.83 27.39
N PRO A 51 -2.69 -3.15 27.79
CA PRO A 51 -3.13 -4.54 27.91
C PRO A 51 -2.81 -5.26 26.60
N ALA A 52 -2.28 -6.48 26.69
CA ALA A 52 -2.08 -7.31 25.51
C ALA A 52 -3.42 -7.39 24.76
N ASP A 53 -3.42 -6.98 23.48
CA ASP A 53 -4.63 -7.05 22.67
C ASP A 53 -5.01 -8.53 22.54
N PRO A 54 -6.16 -8.96 23.10
CA PRO A 54 -6.56 -10.36 23.09
C PRO A 54 -6.83 -10.88 21.68
N ASN A 55 -6.96 -9.98 20.69
CA ASN A 55 -7.15 -10.33 19.28
C ASN A 55 -5.84 -10.33 18.49
N LYS A 56 -4.69 -10.07 19.12
CA LYS A 56 -3.39 -10.13 18.45
C LYS A 56 -3.13 -11.56 17.98
N PRO A 57 -2.82 -11.79 16.70
CA PRO A 57 -2.45 -13.10 16.20
C PRO A 57 -1.21 -13.64 16.90
N GLU A 58 -1.27 -14.93 17.26
CA GLU A 58 -0.12 -15.64 17.83
C GLU A 58 0.90 -16.06 16.76
N TYR A 59 0.44 -16.22 15.52
CA TYR A 59 1.22 -16.78 14.43
C TYR A 59 1.02 -15.98 13.15
N PHE A 60 2.13 -15.65 12.51
CA PHE A 60 2.20 -15.05 11.19
C PHE A 60 3.04 -15.94 10.27
N LEU A 61 2.59 -16.09 9.03
CA LEU A 61 3.33 -16.75 7.96
C LEU A 61 3.65 -15.73 6.87
N TYR A 62 4.89 -15.72 6.41
CA TYR A 62 5.37 -14.85 5.34
C TYR A 62 6.08 -15.66 4.25
N ALA A 63 6.15 -15.09 3.06
CA ALA A 63 7.09 -15.49 2.01
C ALA A 63 8.06 -14.35 1.70
N ALA A 64 9.34 -14.65 1.49
CA ALA A 64 10.30 -13.66 0.98
C ALA A 64 9.93 -13.25 -0.46
N ARG A 65 9.87 -11.94 -0.73
CA ARG A 65 9.48 -11.35 -2.02
C ARG A 65 10.65 -11.08 -2.95
N VAL A 66 11.85 -11.10 -2.40
CA VAL A 66 13.11 -10.84 -3.10
C VAL A 66 14.09 -11.94 -2.77
N ASP A 67 15.02 -12.17 -3.69
CA ASP A 67 16.14 -13.05 -3.42
C ASP A 67 17.16 -12.37 -2.53
N ASP A 68 17.99 -13.18 -1.86
CA ASP A 68 19.06 -12.71 -0.98
C ASP A 68 18.61 -11.75 0.15
N LEU A 69 17.37 -11.89 0.66
CA LEU A 69 16.83 -11.01 1.69
C LEU A 69 17.56 -11.19 3.03
N PRO A 70 18.25 -10.16 3.58
CA PRO A 70 19.04 -10.34 4.79
C PRO A 70 18.17 -10.53 6.05
N LEU A 71 18.53 -11.52 6.86
CA LEU A 71 18.13 -11.60 8.27
C LEU A 71 19.22 -10.98 9.14
N ARG A 72 18.84 -10.03 9.98
CA ARG A 72 19.77 -9.26 10.80
C ARG A 72 19.63 -9.58 12.28
N LYS A 73 20.74 -9.45 13.01
CA LYS A 73 20.75 -9.64 14.48
C LYS A 73 19.95 -8.56 15.23
N LYS A 74 19.82 -7.38 14.63
CA LYS A 74 19.06 -6.22 15.13
C LYS A 74 18.23 -5.60 14.00
N PRO A 75 17.14 -4.88 14.30
CA PRO A 75 16.27 -4.27 13.30
C PRO A 75 16.81 -2.94 12.76
N GLU A 76 17.99 -2.97 12.14
CA GLU A 76 18.66 -1.78 11.58
C GLU A 76 19.51 -2.16 10.36
N LYS A 77 19.62 -1.27 9.37
CA LYS A 77 20.30 -1.52 8.08
C LYS A 77 21.73 -2.03 8.21
N ASP A 78 22.46 -1.54 9.20
CA ASP A 78 23.90 -1.80 9.32
C ASP A 78 24.20 -2.93 10.32
N ALA A 79 23.17 -3.59 10.86
CA ALA A 79 23.36 -4.71 11.76
C ALA A 79 23.92 -5.94 11.05
N ILE A 80 24.66 -6.74 11.83
CA ILE A 80 25.22 -8.03 11.43
C ILE A 80 24.13 -8.90 10.79
N ILE A 81 24.39 -9.33 9.57
CA ILE A 81 23.57 -10.29 8.85
C ILE A 81 23.90 -11.69 9.40
N VAL A 82 22.86 -12.43 9.82
CA VAL A 82 22.98 -13.76 10.41
C VAL A 82 22.58 -14.87 9.44
N ALA A 83 21.78 -14.54 8.42
CA ALA A 83 21.38 -15.43 7.34
C ALA A 83 20.79 -14.62 6.19
N HIS A 84 20.56 -15.28 5.06
CA HIS A 84 19.83 -14.74 3.91
C HIS A 84 18.67 -15.67 3.57
N LEU A 85 17.53 -15.09 3.20
CA LEU A 85 16.35 -15.81 2.72
C LEU A 85 16.32 -15.79 1.19
N ALA A 86 16.04 -16.94 0.59
CA ALA A 86 15.84 -17.02 -0.85
C ALA A 86 14.44 -16.51 -1.24
N GLU A 87 14.26 -16.06 -2.48
CA GLU A 87 12.94 -15.64 -2.97
C GLU A 87 11.92 -16.79 -2.84
N GLY A 88 10.77 -16.49 -2.24
CA GLY A 88 9.71 -17.47 -1.98
C GLY A 88 9.98 -18.39 -0.80
N GLU A 89 11.05 -18.21 -0.04
CA GLU A 89 11.25 -18.93 1.21
C GLU A 89 10.17 -18.57 2.23
N LEU A 90 9.51 -19.59 2.81
CA LEU A 90 8.51 -19.40 3.85
C LEU A 90 9.17 -19.23 5.23
N VAL A 91 8.72 -18.23 5.97
CA VAL A 91 9.16 -17.93 7.34
C VAL A 91 7.98 -17.61 8.24
N GLU A 92 8.13 -17.85 9.54
CA GLU A 92 7.11 -17.59 10.56
C GLU A 92 7.54 -16.50 11.54
N GLY A 93 6.58 -15.92 12.25
CA GLY A 93 6.84 -14.96 13.33
C GLY A 93 5.64 -14.72 14.22
N LYS A 94 5.81 -13.84 15.22
CA LYS A 94 4.77 -13.44 16.19
C LYS A 94 4.21 -12.03 15.92
N GLY A 95 4.48 -11.48 14.73
CA GLY A 95 4.12 -10.11 14.35
C GLY A 95 4.86 -9.03 15.14
N GLU A 96 6.06 -9.36 15.64
CA GLU A 96 6.95 -8.38 16.25
C GLU A 96 7.57 -7.52 15.15
N ALA A 97 7.40 -6.21 15.27
CA ALA A 97 7.92 -5.22 14.35
C ALA A 97 8.80 -4.21 15.11
N SER A 98 9.82 -3.68 14.45
CA SER A 98 10.64 -2.61 15.01
C SER A 98 9.83 -1.32 15.14
N LEU A 99 10.20 -0.50 16.13
CA LEU A 99 9.61 0.84 16.31
C LEU A 99 9.97 1.77 15.15
N ASN A 100 11.22 1.68 14.68
CA ASN A 100 11.70 2.49 13.57
C ASN A 100 11.33 1.84 12.23
N ARG A 101 10.99 2.69 11.26
CA ARG A 101 10.85 2.34 9.85
C ARG A 101 12.10 2.83 9.11
N GLU A 102 12.63 2.00 8.23
CA GLU A 102 13.75 2.38 7.37
C GLU A 102 13.31 2.48 5.92
N GLU A 103 13.99 3.34 5.16
CA GLU A 103 13.84 3.43 3.71
C GLU A 103 14.91 2.60 3.02
N LEU A 104 14.51 1.55 2.31
CA LEU A 104 15.41 0.71 1.53
C LEU A 104 14.86 0.45 0.12
N PRO A 105 15.75 0.40 -0.89
CA PRO A 105 15.36 -0.01 -2.23
C PRO A 105 15.11 -1.51 -2.30
N LEU A 106 14.02 -1.91 -2.93
CA LEU A 106 13.72 -3.29 -3.34
C LEU A 106 13.20 -3.26 -4.77
N ARG A 107 13.79 -4.07 -5.66
CA ARG A 107 13.36 -4.18 -7.08
C ARG A 107 13.17 -2.82 -7.79
N GLY A 108 14.08 -1.88 -7.56
CA GLY A 108 14.04 -0.55 -8.18
C GLY A 108 13.07 0.46 -7.55
N ALA A 109 12.31 0.09 -6.51
CA ALA A 109 11.44 0.99 -5.77
C ALA A 109 11.92 1.16 -4.32
N THR A 110 11.85 2.37 -3.78
CA THR A 110 12.15 2.63 -2.37
C THR A 110 10.91 2.38 -1.53
N TYR A 111 11.07 1.57 -0.48
CA TYR A 111 10.02 1.28 0.49
C TYR A 111 10.41 1.81 1.85
N ARG A 112 9.46 2.39 2.57
CA ARG A 112 9.57 2.72 3.99
C ARG A 112 8.85 1.63 4.79
N SER A 113 9.57 0.86 5.60
CA SER A 113 8.98 -0.30 6.29
C SER A 113 9.72 -0.59 7.61
N PRO A 114 9.04 -1.13 8.63
CA PRO A 114 9.73 -1.65 9.81
C PRO A 114 10.46 -2.95 9.45
N TYR A 115 11.37 -3.38 10.32
CA TYR A 115 11.85 -4.76 10.32
C TYR A 115 10.87 -5.65 11.07
N LEU A 116 10.73 -6.88 10.61
CA LEU A 116 9.91 -7.92 11.23
C LEU A 116 10.80 -9.04 11.78
N SER A 117 10.52 -9.45 13.01
CA SER A 117 11.18 -10.61 13.63
C SER A 117 10.58 -11.89 13.07
N VAL A 118 11.41 -12.70 12.42
CA VAL A 118 11.01 -13.93 11.74
C VAL A 118 11.99 -15.07 11.99
N SER A 119 11.52 -16.29 11.77
CA SER A 119 12.33 -17.50 11.85
C SER A 119 11.96 -18.50 10.76
N ARG A 120 12.93 -19.32 10.33
CA ARG A 120 12.67 -20.44 9.39
C ARG A 120 11.71 -21.46 10.00
N LEU A 121 10.83 -22.04 9.18
CA LEU A 121 9.79 -23.00 9.62
C LEU A 121 10.35 -24.29 10.27
N LYS A 122 11.52 -24.78 9.81
CA LYS A 122 12.20 -25.97 10.35
C LYS A 122 12.93 -25.65 11.65
N ASP A 123 12.17 -25.37 12.70
CA ASP A 123 12.59 -25.41 14.12
C ASP A 123 13.06 -24.08 14.74
N GLY A 124 12.90 -22.95 14.04
CA GLY A 124 13.23 -21.62 14.60
C GLY A 124 14.73 -21.37 14.84
N THR A 125 15.59 -22.30 14.43
CA THR A 125 17.05 -22.33 14.68
C THR A 125 17.80 -21.17 14.03
N GLN A 126 17.22 -20.56 13.00
CA GLN A 126 17.72 -19.34 12.38
C GLN A 126 16.61 -18.30 12.39
N SER A 127 16.75 -17.35 13.32
CA SER A 127 15.87 -16.22 13.52
C SER A 127 16.62 -14.91 13.36
N GLY A 128 15.90 -13.86 13.01
CA GLY A 128 16.44 -12.52 12.87
C GLY A 128 15.39 -11.52 12.42
N TRP A 129 15.86 -10.32 12.14
CA TRP A 129 15.06 -9.20 11.67
C TRP A 129 15.18 -9.08 10.15
N ALA A 130 14.08 -9.27 9.43
CA ALA A 130 13.99 -9.05 8.00
C ALA A 130 13.38 -7.68 7.72
N PHE A 131 13.81 -7.00 6.66
CA PHE A 131 13.16 -5.77 6.24
C PHE A 131 11.74 -6.07 5.75
N GLY A 132 10.72 -5.44 6.36
CA GLY A 132 9.32 -5.85 6.24
C GLY A 132 8.77 -5.81 4.82
N ALA A 133 9.14 -4.82 4.00
CA ALA A 133 8.71 -4.75 2.61
C ALA A 133 9.27 -5.88 1.73
N GLY A 134 10.34 -6.56 2.19
CA GLY A 134 10.88 -7.77 1.59
C GLY A 134 10.06 -9.03 1.89
N LEU A 135 9.06 -8.95 2.76
CA LEU A 135 8.18 -10.05 3.12
C LEU A 135 6.75 -9.83 2.61
N LEU A 136 6.11 -10.90 2.15
CA LEU A 136 4.69 -10.95 1.83
C LEU A 136 3.97 -11.69 2.94
N ALA A 137 3.10 -11.02 3.68
CA ALA A 137 2.25 -11.69 4.67
C ALA A 137 1.20 -12.57 3.97
N LEU A 138 1.19 -13.85 4.33
CA LEU A 138 0.29 -14.88 3.79
C LEU A 138 -0.79 -15.27 4.80
N TYR A 139 -0.50 -15.19 6.10
CA TYR A 139 -1.43 -15.56 7.15
C TYR A 139 -1.14 -14.81 8.44
N ALA A 140 -2.20 -14.53 9.21
CA ALA A 140 -2.15 -14.02 10.57
C ALA A 140 -3.32 -14.61 11.36
N GLY A 141 -3.04 -15.45 12.36
CA GLY A 141 -4.08 -16.06 13.19
C GLY A 141 -3.55 -17.14 14.12
N PRO A 142 -4.41 -18.07 14.58
CA PRO A 142 -4.02 -19.26 15.33
C PRO A 142 -3.13 -20.20 14.50
N ARG A 143 -2.09 -20.78 15.12
CA ARG A 143 -1.13 -21.65 14.44
C ARG A 143 -1.79 -22.93 13.91
N ASP A 144 -2.77 -23.48 14.62
CA ASP A 144 -3.52 -24.68 14.23
C ASP A 144 -4.48 -24.45 13.05
N LYS A 145 -4.72 -23.19 12.67
CA LYS A 145 -5.53 -22.77 11.52
C LYS A 145 -4.70 -22.22 10.37
N ALA A 146 -3.36 -22.25 10.47
CA ALA A 146 -2.47 -21.81 9.42
C ALA A 146 -2.67 -22.65 8.13
N PRO A 147 -2.49 -22.06 6.94
CA PRO A 147 -2.53 -22.80 5.68
C PRO A 147 -1.38 -23.81 5.60
N ASP A 148 -1.60 -24.89 4.82
CA ASP A 148 -0.58 -25.91 4.57
C ASP A 148 0.67 -25.31 3.90
N PRO A 149 1.83 -25.29 4.58
CA PRO A 149 3.07 -24.77 4.00
C PRO A 149 3.54 -25.55 2.78
N GLY A 150 3.22 -26.85 2.69
CA GLY A 150 3.57 -27.69 1.54
C GLY A 150 2.88 -27.23 0.25
N ALA A 151 1.55 -27.06 0.31
CA ALA A 151 0.78 -26.50 -0.80
C ALA A 151 1.25 -25.10 -1.21
N LEU A 152 1.55 -24.23 -0.25
CA LEU A 152 2.08 -22.89 -0.53
C LEU A 152 3.45 -22.94 -1.19
N GLN A 153 4.36 -23.77 -0.67
CA GLN A 153 5.69 -23.92 -1.25
C GLN A 153 5.60 -24.45 -2.70
N ALA A 154 4.72 -25.42 -2.97
CA ALA A 154 4.49 -25.93 -4.32
C ALA A 154 4.01 -24.84 -5.28
N PHE A 155 3.07 -23.98 -4.84
CA PHE A 155 2.58 -22.88 -5.66
C PHE A 155 3.66 -21.81 -5.88
N ILE A 156 4.41 -21.46 -4.85
CA ILE A 156 5.55 -20.53 -4.96
C ILE A 156 6.57 -21.04 -5.98
N GLN A 157 6.93 -22.33 -5.94
CA GLN A 157 7.87 -22.91 -6.90
C GLN A 157 7.32 -22.90 -8.33
N HIS A 158 6.01 -23.17 -8.49
CA HIS A 158 5.34 -23.02 -9.79
C HIS A 158 5.48 -21.60 -10.32
N LEU A 159 5.10 -20.58 -9.54
CA LEU A 159 5.19 -19.17 -9.93
C LEU A 159 6.63 -18.74 -10.25
N ARG A 160 7.62 -19.20 -9.49
CA ARG A 160 9.05 -18.90 -9.73
C ARG A 160 9.58 -19.52 -11.03
N GLY A 161 8.96 -20.59 -11.52
CA GLY A 161 9.29 -21.20 -12.80
C GLY A 161 8.68 -20.47 -14.02
N LEU A 162 7.87 -19.44 -13.79
CA LEU A 162 7.22 -18.67 -14.85
C LEU A 162 8.01 -17.40 -15.18
N ASP A 163 7.96 -16.99 -16.45
CA ASP A 163 8.60 -15.76 -16.92
C ASP A 163 7.61 -14.59 -16.80
N ILE A 164 7.98 -13.57 -16.03
CA ILE A 164 7.14 -12.37 -15.83
C ILE A 164 7.02 -11.50 -17.09
N HIS A 165 7.91 -11.67 -18.06
CA HIS A 165 7.87 -10.97 -19.35
C HIS A 165 7.03 -11.69 -20.41
N ASP A 166 6.63 -12.94 -20.17
CA ASP A 166 5.77 -13.72 -21.06
C ASP A 166 4.31 -13.63 -20.58
N LEU A 167 3.45 -12.97 -21.37
CA LEU A 167 2.02 -12.85 -21.07
C LEU A 167 1.39 -14.23 -20.80
N SER A 168 1.83 -15.30 -21.48
CA SER A 168 1.31 -16.67 -21.32
C SER A 168 1.50 -17.24 -19.90
N SER A 169 2.44 -16.69 -19.13
CA SER A 169 2.65 -17.04 -17.73
C SER A 169 1.44 -16.73 -16.86
N GLY A 170 0.65 -15.71 -17.20
CA GLY A 170 -0.57 -15.38 -16.47
C GLY A 170 -1.59 -16.52 -16.52
N LEU A 171 -1.85 -17.10 -17.70
CA LEU A 171 -2.72 -18.25 -17.85
C LEU A 171 -2.17 -19.48 -17.12
N LYS A 172 -0.85 -19.74 -17.19
CA LYS A 172 -0.21 -20.85 -16.46
C LYS A 172 -0.37 -20.71 -14.94
N ALA A 173 -0.32 -19.49 -14.41
CA ALA A 173 -0.57 -19.22 -13.00
C ALA A 173 -2.04 -19.46 -12.63
N TRP A 174 -2.97 -18.96 -13.44
CA TRP A 174 -4.42 -19.18 -13.26
C TRP A 174 -4.82 -20.65 -13.31
N LEU A 175 -4.33 -21.41 -14.29
CA LEU A 175 -4.62 -22.84 -14.41
C LEU A 175 -4.15 -23.63 -13.19
N TYR A 176 -3.00 -23.24 -12.60
CA TYR A 176 -2.56 -23.84 -11.34
C TYR A 176 -3.56 -23.53 -10.22
N VAL A 177 -3.97 -22.26 -10.12
CA VAL A 177 -4.88 -21.82 -9.06
C VAL A 177 -6.25 -22.48 -9.15
N GLU A 178 -6.84 -22.52 -10.35
CA GLU A 178 -8.12 -23.16 -10.62
C GLU A 178 -8.05 -24.66 -10.27
N LYS A 179 -6.96 -25.33 -10.65
CA LYS A 179 -6.78 -26.76 -10.37
C LYS A 179 -6.57 -27.09 -8.89
N HIS A 180 -5.83 -26.25 -8.17
CA HIS A 180 -5.33 -26.60 -6.83
C HIS A 180 -6.02 -25.87 -5.67
N PHE A 181 -6.72 -24.76 -5.93
CA PHE A 181 -7.35 -23.94 -4.89
C PHE A 181 -8.86 -23.76 -5.04
N GLU A 182 -9.51 -24.44 -5.99
CA GLU A 182 -10.96 -24.35 -6.17
C GLU A 182 -11.76 -24.72 -4.90
N THR A 183 -11.28 -25.70 -4.13
CA THR A 183 -11.91 -26.18 -2.88
C THR A 183 -11.05 -25.92 -1.65
N ALA A 184 -10.06 -25.03 -1.75
CA ALA A 184 -9.17 -24.73 -0.65
C ALA A 184 -9.90 -24.07 0.54
N PRO A 185 -9.51 -24.40 1.79
CA PRO A 185 -10.01 -23.70 2.95
C PRO A 185 -9.56 -22.23 2.94
N ALA A 186 -10.34 -21.36 3.58
CA ALA A 186 -10.14 -19.91 3.53
C ALA A 186 -8.70 -19.42 3.81
N PRO A 187 -7.97 -19.89 4.84
CA PRO A 187 -6.58 -19.47 5.05
C PRO A 187 -5.64 -19.77 3.87
N LEU A 188 -5.87 -20.89 3.18
CA LEU A 188 -5.07 -21.28 2.02
C LEU A 188 -5.49 -20.47 0.78
N ALA A 189 -6.79 -20.19 0.61
CA ALA A 189 -7.29 -19.32 -0.44
C ALA A 189 -6.79 -17.87 -0.27
N ASP A 190 -6.74 -17.33 0.95
CA ASP A 190 -6.18 -16.02 1.26
C ASP A 190 -4.72 -15.95 0.81
N ALA A 191 -3.90 -16.92 1.22
CA ALA A 191 -2.49 -16.97 0.86
C ALA A 191 -2.26 -17.18 -0.66
N ALA A 192 -3.08 -18.02 -1.31
CA ALA A 192 -3.02 -18.20 -2.77
C ALA A 192 -3.39 -16.92 -3.53
N PHE A 193 -4.40 -16.17 -3.06
CA PHE A 193 -4.72 -14.85 -3.60
C PHE A 193 -3.53 -13.89 -3.49
N GLN A 194 -2.88 -13.82 -2.32
CA GLN A 194 -1.72 -12.96 -2.11
C GLN A 194 -0.58 -13.27 -3.09
N LEU A 195 -0.28 -14.55 -3.28
CA LEU A 195 0.78 -15.02 -4.17
C LEU A 195 0.45 -14.75 -5.64
N LEU A 196 -0.78 -15.06 -6.07
CA LEU A 196 -1.20 -14.83 -7.46
C LEU A 196 -1.24 -13.34 -7.80
N GLU A 197 -1.88 -12.51 -6.98
CA GLU A 197 -1.97 -11.07 -7.23
C GLU A 197 -0.58 -10.43 -7.26
N GLN A 198 0.31 -10.81 -6.33
CA GLN A 198 1.69 -10.34 -6.33
C GLN A 198 2.45 -10.75 -7.60
N PHE A 199 2.23 -11.96 -8.11
CA PHE A 199 2.84 -12.42 -9.35
C PHE A 199 2.32 -11.64 -10.57
N LEU A 200 1.00 -11.52 -10.73
CA LEU A 200 0.38 -10.79 -11.84
C LEU A 200 0.78 -9.30 -11.81
N ARG A 201 0.85 -8.70 -10.62
CA ARG A 201 1.30 -7.32 -10.46
C ARG A 201 2.78 -7.14 -10.83
N ARG A 202 3.62 -8.15 -10.61
CA ARG A 202 5.01 -8.12 -11.10
C ARG A 202 5.06 -8.21 -12.61
N MET A 203 4.21 -9.00 -13.26
CA MET A 203 4.11 -8.98 -14.71
C MET A 203 3.71 -7.57 -15.22
N GLU A 204 2.74 -6.93 -14.56
CA GLU A 204 2.29 -5.56 -14.89
C GLU A 204 3.42 -4.52 -14.77
N ILE A 205 4.16 -4.53 -13.65
CA ILE A 205 5.11 -3.48 -13.30
C ILE A 205 6.55 -3.78 -13.76
N GLU A 206 7.03 -5.00 -13.53
CA GLU A 206 8.41 -5.44 -13.80
C GLU A 206 8.51 -6.18 -15.14
N GLY A 207 7.45 -6.89 -15.54
CA GLY A 207 7.41 -7.72 -16.75
C GLY A 207 7.32 -6.95 -18.06
N GLU A 208 7.06 -5.64 -18.00
CA GLU A 208 6.87 -4.78 -19.17
C GLU A 208 5.75 -5.25 -20.12
N ILE A 209 4.72 -5.93 -19.61
CA ILE A 209 3.63 -6.47 -20.43
C ILE A 209 2.83 -5.39 -21.16
N TRP A 210 2.93 -4.11 -20.77
CA TRP A 210 2.41 -2.96 -21.51
C TRP A 210 2.95 -2.88 -22.95
N LYS A 211 4.14 -3.44 -23.24
CA LYS A 211 4.70 -3.55 -24.60
C LYS A 211 3.89 -4.45 -25.53
N VAL A 212 2.95 -5.25 -25.02
CA VAL A 212 2.08 -6.08 -25.88
C VAL A 212 1.00 -5.25 -26.58
N THR A 213 0.68 -4.06 -26.04
CA THR A 213 -0.31 -3.12 -26.61
C THR A 213 0.34 -1.91 -27.26
N GLU A 214 1.54 -1.49 -26.82
CA GLU A 214 2.26 -0.34 -27.38
C GLU A 214 2.52 -0.48 -28.89
N GLY A 215 2.06 0.50 -29.68
CA GLY A 215 2.33 0.61 -31.12
C GLY A 215 1.79 -0.54 -32.00
N LYS A 216 1.08 -1.50 -31.41
CA LYS A 216 0.69 -2.77 -32.04
C LYS A 216 -0.77 -2.83 -32.49
N LEU A 217 -1.62 -1.91 -32.02
CA LEU A 217 -3.06 -1.99 -32.24
C LEU A 217 -3.63 -0.68 -32.78
N PRO A 218 -4.53 -0.75 -33.79
CA PRO A 218 -5.24 0.42 -34.30
C PRO A 218 -6.41 0.76 -33.36
N PHE A 219 -6.13 0.97 -32.08
CA PHE A 219 -7.16 1.32 -31.12
C PHE A 219 -7.80 2.65 -31.48
N THR A 220 -9.13 2.69 -31.38
CA THR A 220 -9.94 3.86 -31.69
C THR A 220 -10.37 4.59 -30.42
N GLU A 221 -10.85 5.83 -30.55
CA GLU A 221 -11.51 6.53 -29.44
C GLU A 221 -12.74 5.76 -28.91
N ALA A 222 -13.43 5.02 -29.79
CA ALA A 222 -14.54 4.16 -29.39
C ALA A 222 -14.05 3.00 -28.50
N ASP A 223 -12.86 2.45 -28.77
CA ASP A 223 -12.24 1.43 -27.92
C ASP A 223 -11.86 2.01 -26.55
N ALA A 224 -11.28 3.20 -26.53
CA ALA A 224 -10.92 3.88 -25.28
C ALA A 224 -12.19 4.10 -24.44
N ARG A 225 -13.26 4.59 -25.06
CA ARG A 225 -14.56 4.77 -24.41
C ARG A 225 -15.14 3.46 -23.90
N ALA A 226 -15.02 2.37 -24.66
CA ALA A 226 -15.51 1.06 -24.24
C ALA A 226 -14.71 0.51 -23.06
N VAL A 227 -13.38 0.64 -23.04
CA VAL A 227 -12.54 0.30 -21.87
C VAL A 227 -12.95 1.16 -20.66
N TYR A 228 -13.16 2.46 -20.87
CA TYR A 228 -13.59 3.36 -19.80
C TYR A 228 -14.94 3.02 -19.17
N GLN A 229 -15.83 2.43 -19.94
CA GLN A 229 -17.17 2.06 -19.51
C GLN A 229 -17.26 0.60 -19.05
N ASP A 230 -16.14 -0.12 -19.01
CA ASP A 230 -16.07 -1.56 -18.73
C ASP A 230 -16.95 -2.39 -19.69
N ARG A 231 -16.92 -2.04 -20.98
CA ARG A 231 -17.74 -2.63 -22.07
C ARG A 231 -16.91 -3.02 -23.29
N PHE A 232 -15.59 -3.07 -23.15
CA PHE A 232 -14.71 -3.45 -24.25
C PHE A 232 -14.91 -4.92 -24.63
N ASP A 233 -15.08 -5.20 -25.93
CA ASP A 233 -15.16 -6.56 -26.45
C ASP A 233 -13.74 -7.12 -26.66
N TYR A 234 -13.30 -7.98 -25.74
CA TYR A 234 -11.98 -8.59 -25.80
C TYR A 234 -11.79 -9.53 -26.99
N SER A 235 -12.85 -9.98 -27.66
CA SER A 235 -12.76 -10.78 -28.88
C SER A 235 -12.39 -9.96 -30.13
N LYS A 236 -12.48 -8.62 -30.05
CA LYS A 236 -12.23 -7.72 -31.18
C LYS A 236 -10.83 -7.86 -31.78
N TYR A 237 -9.80 -8.10 -30.95
CA TYR A 237 -8.43 -8.33 -31.39
C TYR A 237 -7.85 -9.59 -30.75
N ALA A 238 -7.03 -10.35 -31.50
CA ALA A 238 -6.42 -11.58 -30.98
C ALA A 238 -5.61 -11.37 -29.70
N ILE A 239 -4.86 -10.27 -29.63
CA ILE A 239 -4.06 -9.92 -28.45
C ILE A 239 -4.93 -9.49 -27.26
N THR A 240 -6.11 -8.89 -27.46
CA THR A 240 -6.99 -8.55 -26.35
C THR A 240 -7.62 -9.80 -25.74
N ALA A 241 -7.97 -10.81 -26.55
CA ALA A 241 -8.38 -12.12 -26.03
C ALA A 241 -7.25 -12.81 -25.25
N ALA A 242 -6.00 -12.66 -25.70
CA ALA A 242 -4.84 -13.14 -24.95
C ALA A 242 -4.67 -12.41 -23.62
N ILE A 243 -4.81 -11.08 -23.57
CA ILE A 243 -4.75 -10.30 -22.33
C ILE A 243 -5.77 -10.81 -21.30
N ASP A 244 -7.03 -10.97 -21.70
CA ASP A 244 -8.12 -11.41 -20.82
C ASP A 244 -7.90 -12.82 -20.27
N SER A 245 -7.62 -13.78 -21.15
CA SER A 245 -7.37 -15.18 -20.75
C SER A 245 -6.17 -15.34 -19.81
N ASN A 246 -5.18 -14.46 -19.89
CA ASN A 246 -4.00 -14.46 -19.03
C ASN A 246 -4.20 -13.73 -17.69
N GLY A 247 -5.42 -13.27 -17.38
CA GLY A 247 -5.73 -12.70 -16.07
C GLY A 247 -5.56 -11.19 -15.98
N PHE A 248 -5.48 -10.51 -17.12
CA PHE A 248 -5.36 -9.07 -17.23
C PHE A 248 -6.62 -8.49 -17.87
N ARG A 249 -6.83 -7.20 -17.70
CA ARG A 249 -7.81 -6.40 -18.42
C ARG A 249 -7.10 -5.22 -19.07
N LEU A 250 -7.70 -4.60 -20.07
CA LEU A 250 -7.22 -3.33 -20.58
C LEU A 250 -7.55 -2.20 -19.60
N ALA A 251 -6.58 -1.33 -19.41
CA ALA A 251 -6.76 0.04 -18.93
C ALA A 251 -6.38 1.01 -20.06
N TRP A 252 -6.85 2.25 -19.93
CA TRP A 252 -6.49 3.35 -20.82
C TRP A 252 -6.08 4.55 -19.97
N GLY A 253 -4.97 5.19 -20.33
CA GLY A 253 -4.43 6.38 -19.67
C GLY A 253 -3.36 7.00 -20.55
N GLU A 254 -3.21 8.33 -20.49
CA GLU A 254 -2.21 9.08 -21.27
C GLU A 254 -2.21 8.77 -22.79
N GLY A 255 -3.37 8.43 -23.34
CA GLY A 255 -3.50 8.09 -24.77
C GLY A 255 -3.06 6.67 -25.14
N MET A 256 -2.67 5.84 -24.18
CA MET A 256 -2.22 4.47 -24.40
C MET A 256 -3.13 3.45 -23.73
N PHE A 257 -3.18 2.25 -24.30
CA PHE A 257 -3.79 1.08 -23.67
C PHE A 257 -2.70 0.22 -23.06
N PHE A 258 -2.95 -0.33 -21.88
CA PHE A 258 -2.00 -1.23 -21.22
C PHE A 258 -2.75 -2.33 -20.46
N PRO A 259 -2.20 -3.57 -20.41
CA PRO A 259 -2.73 -4.62 -19.56
C PRO A 259 -2.51 -4.29 -18.10
N VAL A 260 -3.54 -4.49 -17.29
CA VAL A 260 -3.49 -4.39 -15.83
C VAL A 260 -4.16 -5.59 -15.20
N VAL A 261 -3.84 -5.92 -13.94
CA VAL A 261 -4.43 -7.09 -13.25
C VAL A 261 -5.97 -7.03 -13.30
N ASN A 262 -6.61 -8.13 -13.70
CA ASN A 262 -8.07 -8.24 -13.69
C ASN A 262 -8.60 -8.54 -12.27
N TRP A 263 -8.82 -7.48 -11.49
CA TRP A 263 -9.38 -7.57 -10.14
C TRP A 263 -10.81 -8.13 -10.09
N THR A 264 -11.58 -8.05 -11.18
CA THR A 264 -12.90 -8.68 -11.26
C THR A 264 -12.76 -10.21 -11.28
N ARG A 265 -11.86 -10.75 -12.10
CA ARG A 265 -11.56 -12.20 -12.12
C ARG A 265 -11.02 -12.69 -10.79
N LEU A 266 -10.12 -11.94 -10.16
CA LEU A 266 -9.65 -12.24 -8.80
C LEU A 266 -10.81 -12.31 -7.80
N ARG A 267 -11.74 -11.33 -7.84
CA ARG A 267 -12.93 -11.31 -6.98
C ARG A 267 -13.85 -12.49 -7.23
N GLU A 268 -14.14 -12.82 -8.47
CA GLU A 268 -15.05 -13.91 -8.83
C GLU A 268 -14.50 -15.27 -8.38
N PHE A 269 -13.20 -15.51 -8.58
CA PHE A 269 -12.58 -16.74 -8.14
C PHE A 269 -12.38 -16.77 -6.62
N PHE A 270 -11.70 -15.79 -6.02
CA PHE A 270 -11.34 -15.87 -4.61
C PHE A 270 -12.45 -15.45 -3.66
N GLY A 271 -13.32 -14.51 -4.05
CA GLY A 271 -14.37 -13.94 -3.21
C GLY A 271 -15.20 -14.95 -2.40
N PRO A 272 -15.71 -16.06 -2.97
CA PRO A 272 -16.47 -17.05 -2.20
C PRO A 272 -15.60 -18.02 -1.38
N ARG A 273 -14.27 -17.98 -1.53
CA ARG A 273 -13.32 -18.96 -0.98
C ARG A 273 -12.47 -18.40 0.16
N VAL A 274 -12.22 -17.10 0.16
CA VAL A 274 -11.37 -16.40 1.13
C VAL A 274 -12.06 -16.11 2.46
N SER A 275 -11.28 -15.70 3.46
CA SER A 275 -11.80 -15.28 4.77
C SER A 275 -12.70 -14.04 4.66
N PRO A 276 -13.60 -13.77 5.63
CA PRO A 276 -14.47 -12.61 5.59
C PRO A 276 -13.73 -11.26 5.52
N ALA A 277 -12.53 -11.16 6.11
CA ALA A 277 -11.71 -9.96 6.03
C ALA A 277 -11.15 -9.78 4.61
N MET A 278 -10.58 -10.84 4.04
CA MET A 278 -10.05 -10.82 2.68
C MET A 278 -11.15 -10.61 1.62
N GLN A 279 -12.32 -11.22 1.78
CA GLN A 279 -13.47 -11.02 0.89
C GLN A 279 -13.87 -9.54 0.84
N ARG A 280 -14.00 -8.89 2.00
CA ARG A 280 -14.33 -7.45 2.07
C ARG A 280 -13.25 -6.59 1.43
N PHE A 281 -11.99 -6.92 1.66
CA PHE A 281 -10.86 -6.24 1.03
C PHE A 281 -10.92 -6.36 -0.49
N ILE A 282 -11.06 -7.58 -1.02
CA ILE A 282 -11.10 -7.81 -2.48
C ILE A 282 -12.28 -7.08 -3.11
N ILE A 283 -13.48 -7.13 -2.51
CA ILE A 283 -14.64 -6.39 -3.01
C ILE A 283 -14.33 -4.90 -3.11
N GLN A 284 -13.88 -4.28 -2.01
CA GLN A 284 -13.56 -2.85 -2.00
C GLN A 284 -12.47 -2.49 -3.01
N ARG A 285 -11.41 -3.31 -3.08
CA ARG A 285 -10.30 -3.08 -4.01
C ARG A 285 -10.73 -3.22 -5.46
N THR A 286 -11.57 -4.20 -5.80
CA THR A 286 -12.11 -4.33 -7.15
C THR A 286 -12.94 -3.09 -7.52
N GLU A 287 -13.77 -2.58 -6.62
CA GLU A 287 -14.54 -1.35 -6.87
C GLU A 287 -13.63 -0.14 -7.08
N GLU A 288 -12.62 0.06 -6.23
CA GLU A 288 -11.64 1.16 -6.39
C GLU A 288 -10.82 1.05 -7.68
N TYR A 289 -10.51 -0.17 -8.11
CA TYR A 289 -9.72 -0.42 -9.32
C TYR A 289 -10.53 -0.20 -10.60
N ASN A 290 -11.82 -0.53 -10.57
CA ASN A 290 -12.73 -0.35 -11.71
C ASN A 290 -13.29 1.08 -11.77
N HIS A 291 -13.42 1.73 -10.60
CA HIS A 291 -13.91 3.10 -10.46
C HIS A 291 -12.90 3.95 -9.66
N PRO A 292 -11.73 4.26 -10.25
CA PRO A 292 -10.71 5.04 -9.56
C PRO A 292 -11.21 6.44 -9.24
N ILE A 293 -10.83 6.94 -8.07
CA ILE A 293 -11.20 8.29 -7.62
C ILE A 293 -10.37 9.39 -8.31
N TYR A 294 -9.23 9.03 -8.90
CA TYR A 294 -8.37 9.92 -9.68
C TYR A 294 -8.27 9.46 -11.13
N ARG A 295 -8.18 10.42 -12.05
CA ARG A 295 -7.73 10.23 -13.44
C ARG A 295 -6.94 11.46 -13.87
N ASP A 296 -5.78 11.24 -14.48
CA ASP A 296 -4.85 12.31 -14.89
C ASP A 296 -4.61 13.34 -13.76
N ASN A 297 -4.34 12.82 -12.55
CA ASN A 297 -4.17 13.56 -11.27
C ASN A 297 -5.40 14.34 -10.76
N ALA A 298 -6.45 14.48 -11.56
CA ALA A 298 -7.70 15.10 -11.15
C ALA A 298 -8.62 14.13 -10.39
N LEU A 299 -9.25 14.63 -9.34
CA LEU A 299 -10.31 13.90 -8.64
C LEU A 299 -11.55 13.79 -9.54
N VAL A 300 -11.99 12.57 -9.88
CA VAL A 300 -13.14 12.32 -10.77
C VAL A 300 -14.41 11.87 -10.04
N VAL A 301 -14.34 11.79 -8.71
CA VAL A 301 -15.48 11.53 -7.83
C VAL A 301 -15.76 12.77 -6.97
N PRO A 302 -17.02 12.99 -6.53
CA PRO A 302 -17.30 14.03 -5.55
C PRO A 302 -16.58 13.75 -4.23
N LEU A 303 -16.30 14.81 -3.45
CA LEU A 303 -15.62 14.71 -2.15
C LEU A 303 -16.41 13.84 -1.15
N GLU A 304 -17.73 13.77 -1.27
CA GLU A 304 -18.58 12.86 -0.50
C GLU A 304 -18.25 11.38 -0.80
N GLY A 305 -17.88 11.05 -2.05
CA GLY A 305 -17.40 9.72 -2.41
C GLY A 305 -16.05 9.40 -1.75
N VAL A 306 -15.15 10.39 -1.66
CA VAL A 306 -13.88 10.28 -0.91
C VAL A 306 -14.16 10.07 0.58
N ALA A 307 -15.14 10.78 1.15
CA ALA A 307 -15.57 10.63 2.54
C ALA A 307 -16.10 9.23 2.86
N GLU A 308 -16.96 8.67 2.01
CA GLU A 308 -17.45 7.29 2.16
C GLU A 308 -16.29 6.29 2.14
N MET A 309 -15.35 6.44 1.22
CA MET A 309 -14.21 5.55 1.09
C MET A 309 -13.25 5.64 2.28
N ALA A 310 -12.97 6.86 2.75
CA ALA A 310 -12.14 7.09 3.95
C ALA A 310 -12.78 6.43 5.18
N ALA A 311 -14.08 6.64 5.39
CA ALA A 311 -14.82 6.03 6.50
C ALA A 311 -14.87 4.50 6.37
N TRP A 312 -14.99 3.96 5.16
CA TRP A 312 -14.95 2.53 4.92
C TRP A 312 -13.61 1.92 5.36
N TRP A 313 -12.48 2.50 4.93
CA TRP A 313 -11.15 2.01 5.30
C TRP A 313 -10.90 2.13 6.80
N GLU A 314 -11.32 3.22 7.45
CA GLU A 314 -11.23 3.36 8.91
C GLU A 314 -12.01 2.24 9.62
N ASN A 315 -13.24 1.97 9.17
CA ASN A 315 -14.06 0.90 9.73
C ASN A 315 -13.44 -0.48 9.51
N PHE A 316 -12.87 -0.73 8.32
CA PHE A 316 -12.18 -1.96 7.99
C PHE A 316 -10.96 -2.16 8.90
N ASN A 317 -10.09 -1.15 9.01
CA ASN A 317 -8.85 -1.21 9.80
C ASN A 317 -9.13 -1.40 11.29
N ARG A 318 -10.19 -0.77 11.80
CA ARG A 318 -10.64 -0.98 13.18
C ARG A 318 -11.21 -2.37 13.42
N ARG A 319 -11.93 -2.93 12.45
CA ARG A 319 -12.53 -4.26 12.55
C ARG A 319 -11.51 -5.38 12.37
N TYR A 320 -10.49 -5.16 11.55
CA TYR A 320 -9.45 -6.12 11.21
C TYR A 320 -8.04 -5.52 11.43
N PRO A 321 -7.67 -5.18 12.68
CA PRO A 321 -6.42 -4.46 12.98
C PRO A 321 -5.14 -5.24 12.63
N TYR A 322 -5.26 -6.55 12.43
CA TYR A 322 -4.18 -7.46 12.03
C TYR A 322 -4.36 -8.05 10.63
N PHE A 323 -5.15 -7.40 9.79
CA PHE A 323 -5.29 -7.82 8.39
C PHE A 323 -3.91 -7.89 7.72
N ILE A 324 -3.67 -8.92 6.91
CA ILE A 324 -2.34 -9.22 6.36
C ILE A 324 -1.82 -8.13 5.40
N ARG A 325 -2.69 -7.27 4.85
CA ARG A 325 -2.31 -6.06 4.10
C ARG A 325 -2.56 -4.76 4.85
N ARG A 326 -2.50 -4.78 6.19
CA ARG A 326 -2.77 -3.62 7.05
C ARG A 326 -2.05 -2.34 6.63
N ASP A 327 -0.79 -2.44 6.19
CA ASP A 327 -0.02 -1.26 5.80
C ASP A 327 -0.63 -0.59 4.56
N GLU A 328 -1.10 -1.39 3.59
CA GLU A 328 -1.82 -0.87 2.41
C GLU A 328 -3.18 -0.26 2.80
N THR A 329 -3.94 -0.93 3.67
CA THR A 329 -5.29 -0.47 4.04
C THR A 329 -5.26 0.76 4.96
N GLN A 330 -4.23 0.88 5.80
CA GLN A 330 -3.98 2.07 6.63
C GLN A 330 -3.49 3.25 5.79
N GLU A 331 -2.70 2.98 4.75
CA GLU A 331 -2.29 4.01 3.78
C GLU A 331 -3.49 4.57 3.03
N SER A 332 -4.38 3.70 2.52
CA SER A 332 -5.65 4.12 1.90
C SER A 332 -6.48 5.01 2.83
N GLU A 333 -6.67 4.61 4.09
CA GLU A 333 -7.38 5.42 5.09
C GLU A 333 -6.71 6.79 5.29
N ALA A 334 -5.39 6.79 5.52
CA ALA A 334 -4.64 7.99 5.85
C ALA A 334 -4.63 8.99 4.70
N TRP A 335 -4.41 8.51 3.47
CA TRP A 335 -4.41 9.32 2.25
C TRP A 335 -5.77 9.96 1.99
N LEU A 336 -6.86 9.19 2.00
CA LEU A 336 -8.21 9.72 1.73
C LEU A 336 -8.64 10.75 2.78
N ARG A 337 -8.27 10.51 4.05
CA ARG A 337 -8.45 11.49 5.12
C ARG A 337 -7.62 12.75 4.87
N LEU A 338 -6.38 12.63 4.41
CA LEU A 338 -5.54 13.78 4.06
C LEU A 338 -6.16 14.59 2.91
N VAL A 339 -6.68 13.94 1.87
CA VAL A 339 -7.40 14.59 0.77
C VAL A 339 -8.55 15.45 1.29
N LEU A 340 -9.36 14.93 2.22
CA LEU A 340 -10.49 15.67 2.78
C LEU A 340 -10.07 16.86 3.66
N LEU A 341 -8.89 16.81 4.29
CA LEU A 341 -8.43 17.84 5.22
C LEU A 341 -7.55 18.90 4.55
N ASN A 342 -6.71 18.48 3.60
CA ASN A 342 -5.66 19.32 3.02
C ASN A 342 -5.91 19.64 1.55
N GLY A 343 -6.80 18.90 0.90
CA GLY A 343 -7.08 18.94 -0.52
C GLY A 343 -5.99 18.34 -1.38
N THR A 344 -6.17 18.48 -2.70
CA THR A 344 -5.19 18.10 -3.72
C THR A 344 -4.70 19.35 -4.45
N ASP A 345 -3.70 19.19 -5.30
CA ASP A 345 -3.21 20.29 -6.14
C ASP A 345 -4.30 20.79 -7.10
N ASP A 346 -5.05 19.86 -7.71
CA ASP A 346 -6.13 20.17 -8.67
C ASP A 346 -7.47 20.57 -8.01
N LEU A 347 -7.65 20.23 -6.73
CA LEU A 347 -8.84 20.58 -5.95
C LEU A 347 -8.42 21.08 -4.57
N PRO A 348 -7.84 22.29 -4.49
CA PRO A 348 -7.32 22.83 -3.23
C PRO A 348 -8.46 23.21 -2.29
N VAL A 349 -8.21 23.09 -0.97
CA VAL A 349 -9.13 23.60 0.07
C VAL A 349 -9.32 25.11 -0.07
N PHE A 350 -8.24 25.81 -0.43
CA PHE A 350 -8.18 27.25 -0.67
C PHE A 350 -7.78 27.48 -2.14
N PRO A 351 -8.74 27.75 -3.04
CA PRO A 351 -8.45 28.05 -4.45
C PRO A 351 -7.47 29.22 -4.63
N ALA A 352 -6.70 29.25 -5.71
CA ALA A 352 -5.70 30.30 -5.92
C ALA A 352 -6.34 31.70 -6.01
N GLU A 353 -7.59 31.78 -6.46
CA GLU A 353 -8.36 33.01 -6.60
C GLU A 353 -9.06 33.44 -5.31
N SER A 354 -8.98 32.62 -4.25
CA SER A 354 -9.69 32.84 -2.99
C SER A 354 -8.91 32.31 -1.79
N GLU A 355 -8.62 33.21 -0.86
CA GLU A 355 -8.10 32.80 0.46
C GLU A 355 -9.19 32.13 1.34
N GLU A 356 -10.38 31.83 0.81
CA GLU A 356 -11.45 31.18 1.55
C GLU A 356 -11.58 29.68 1.25
N VAL A 357 -12.02 28.91 2.26
CA VAL A 357 -12.37 27.49 2.08
C VAL A 357 -13.43 27.36 1.00
N SER A 358 -13.16 26.52 -0.01
CA SER A 358 -14.08 26.28 -1.12
C SER A 358 -15.40 25.65 -0.64
N GLN A 359 -16.50 25.95 -1.33
CA GLN A 359 -17.81 25.44 -0.96
C GLN A 359 -17.86 23.90 -0.98
N GLY A 360 -17.12 23.26 -1.90
CA GLY A 360 -17.04 21.80 -1.97
C GLY A 360 -16.50 21.18 -0.68
N TYR A 361 -15.43 21.75 -0.10
CA TYR A 361 -14.90 21.27 1.18
C TYR A 361 -15.83 21.54 2.35
N ARG A 362 -16.50 22.70 2.39
CA ARG A 362 -17.50 22.98 3.44
C ARG A 362 -18.63 21.96 3.43
N SER A 363 -19.18 21.67 2.25
CA SER A 363 -20.23 20.65 2.07
C SER A 363 -19.75 19.24 2.44
N ALA A 364 -18.54 18.86 2.01
CA ALA A 364 -17.97 17.55 2.33
C ALA A 364 -17.70 17.38 3.82
N TRP A 365 -17.24 18.43 4.51
CA TRP A 365 -17.03 18.41 5.96
C TRP A 365 -18.35 18.25 6.71
N GLU A 366 -19.38 19.01 6.33
CA GLU A 366 -20.71 18.84 6.88
C GLU A 366 -21.24 17.42 6.65
N TYR A 367 -21.08 16.88 5.43
CA TYR A 367 -21.47 15.52 5.09
C TYR A 367 -20.81 14.48 6.01
N VAL A 368 -19.49 14.58 6.23
CA VAL A 368 -18.75 13.70 7.15
C VAL A 368 -19.32 13.78 8.57
N LEU A 369 -19.55 14.99 9.09
CA LEU A 369 -20.05 15.19 10.44
C LEU A 369 -21.47 14.65 10.62
N GLN A 370 -22.29 14.64 9.58
CA GLN A 370 -23.65 14.10 9.61
C GLN A 370 -23.69 12.58 9.42
N ARG A 371 -22.94 12.03 8.45
CA ARG A 371 -23.03 10.62 8.04
C ARG A 371 -22.11 9.71 8.83
N HIS A 372 -20.96 10.22 9.27
CA HIS A 372 -19.92 9.44 9.94
C HIS A 372 -19.53 9.99 11.33
N PRO A 373 -20.45 10.48 12.19
CA PRO A 373 -20.13 11.28 13.38
C PRO A 373 -19.25 10.59 14.43
N LYS A 374 -19.10 9.26 14.37
CA LYS A 374 -18.38 8.44 15.37
C LYS A 374 -16.99 8.00 14.89
N THR A 375 -16.53 8.49 13.74
CA THR A 375 -15.23 8.14 13.17
C THR A 375 -14.15 9.12 13.63
N GLU A 376 -12.90 8.66 13.61
CA GLU A 376 -11.73 9.52 13.77
C GLU A 376 -11.67 10.54 12.63
N LEU A 377 -12.07 10.15 11.41
CA LEU A 377 -12.29 11.07 10.30
C LEU A 377 -13.19 12.26 10.69
N ALA A 378 -14.37 12.00 11.27
CA ALA A 378 -15.28 13.08 11.67
C ALA A 378 -14.69 13.96 12.77
N ARG A 379 -13.95 13.38 13.72
CA ARG A 379 -13.24 14.16 14.74
C ARG A 379 -12.22 15.13 14.12
N ARG A 380 -11.43 14.66 13.14
CA ARG A 380 -10.42 15.47 12.43
C ARG A 380 -11.04 16.53 11.54
N VAL A 381 -12.11 16.17 10.83
CA VAL A 381 -12.89 17.12 10.02
C VAL A 381 -13.50 18.20 10.91
N LYS A 382 -14.03 17.85 12.08
CA LYS A 382 -14.56 18.83 13.03
C LYS A 382 -13.49 19.82 13.46
N GLU A 383 -12.30 19.33 13.81
CA GLU A 383 -11.17 20.19 14.21
C GLU A 383 -10.79 21.19 13.11
N MET A 384 -10.72 20.74 11.85
CA MET A 384 -10.45 21.62 10.71
C MET A 384 -11.58 22.62 10.46
N ALA A 385 -12.83 22.15 10.43
CA ALA A 385 -14.00 22.98 10.15
C ALA A 385 -14.22 24.05 11.23
N ASP A 386 -14.10 23.69 12.51
CA ASP A 386 -14.21 24.63 13.63
C ASP A 386 -13.10 25.70 13.56
N LEU A 387 -11.86 25.29 13.29
CA LEU A 387 -10.74 26.23 13.17
C LEU A 387 -10.97 27.19 12.00
N CYS A 388 -11.29 26.67 10.82
CA CYS A 388 -11.61 27.48 9.65
C CYS A 388 -12.75 28.46 9.97
N ALA A 389 -13.85 28.00 10.57
CA ALA A 389 -14.97 28.87 10.95
C ALA A 389 -14.56 30.00 11.89
N SER A 390 -13.74 29.70 12.92
CA SER A 390 -13.24 30.69 13.87
C SER A 390 -12.30 31.73 13.23
N GLU A 391 -11.63 31.35 12.14
CA GLU A 391 -10.72 32.19 11.36
C GLU A 391 -11.45 32.82 10.14
N GLY A 392 -12.79 32.88 10.16
CA GLY A 392 -13.60 33.53 9.12
C GLY A 392 -13.62 32.78 7.79
N TRP A 393 -13.39 31.46 7.83
CA TRP A 393 -13.19 30.56 6.68
C TRP A 393 -12.00 30.91 5.80
N LYS A 394 -11.05 31.68 6.31
CA LYS A 394 -9.88 32.12 5.55
C LYS A 394 -8.65 31.26 5.82
N ARG A 395 -7.74 31.26 4.87
CA ARG A 395 -6.41 30.71 5.02
C ARG A 395 -5.60 31.61 5.95
N THR A 396 -5.35 31.12 7.15
CA THR A 396 -4.49 31.80 8.13
C THR A 396 -3.30 30.94 8.50
N GLU A 397 -2.32 31.52 9.20
CA GLU A 397 -1.16 30.78 9.70
C GLU A 397 -1.56 29.60 10.59
N LYS A 398 -2.61 29.75 11.42
CA LYS A 398 -3.13 28.67 12.27
C LYS A 398 -3.71 27.52 11.44
N VAL A 399 -4.49 27.84 10.41
CA VAL A 399 -5.06 26.84 9.51
C VAL A 399 -3.96 26.12 8.73
N ASN A 400 -2.96 26.85 8.22
CA ASN A 400 -1.80 26.25 7.56
C ASN A 400 -0.99 25.37 8.51
N ALA A 401 -0.83 25.75 9.78
CA ALA A 401 -0.16 24.93 10.78
C ALA A 401 -0.90 23.62 11.05
N LEU A 402 -2.24 23.64 11.11
CA LEU A 402 -3.06 22.43 11.22
C LEU A 402 -2.88 21.52 9.99
N ARG A 403 -2.92 22.08 8.77
CA ARG A 403 -2.68 21.34 7.53
C ARG A 403 -1.28 20.72 7.49
N ALA A 404 -0.26 21.47 7.88
CA ALA A 404 1.12 20.98 7.96
C ALA A 404 1.25 19.83 8.95
N ARG A 405 0.60 19.92 10.12
CA ARG A 405 0.56 18.83 11.11
C ARG A 405 -0.13 17.57 10.56
N ASN A 406 -1.25 17.72 9.84
CA ASN A 406 -1.94 16.59 9.22
C ASN A 406 -1.07 15.90 8.15
N LEU A 407 -0.36 16.70 7.34
CA LEU A 407 0.57 16.19 6.34
C LEU A 407 1.77 15.49 7.00
N GLN A 408 2.32 16.05 8.07
CA GLN A 408 3.41 15.43 8.82
C GLN A 408 2.95 14.09 9.43
N GLU A 409 1.76 14.03 10.05
CA GLU A 409 1.20 12.78 10.59
C GLU A 409 1.04 11.71 9.49
N TYR A 410 0.67 12.10 8.28
CA TYR A 410 0.62 11.20 7.13
C TYR A 410 2.03 10.70 6.75
N ASN A 411 3.01 11.60 6.60
CA ASN A 411 4.39 11.25 6.22
C ASN A 411 5.14 10.42 7.29
N ASP A 412 4.77 10.56 8.56
CA ASP A 412 5.40 9.82 9.66
C ASP A 412 4.96 8.35 9.71
N ARG A 413 3.80 8.02 9.12
CA ARG A 413 3.29 6.64 9.00
C ARG A 413 4.17 5.81 8.07
#